data_AF-A0A7V5NWE0-F1
#
_entry.id   AF-A0A7V5NWE0-F1
#
_cell.length_a   1.000
_cell.length_b   1.000
_cell.length_c   1.000
_cell.angle_alpha   90.00
_cell.angle_beta   90.00
_cell.angle_gamma   90.00
#
_symmetry.space_group_name_H-M   'P 1'
#
loop_
_entity.id
_entity.type
_entity.pdbx_description
1 polymer ?
#
loop_
_entity_poly.entity_id
_entity_poly.type
_entity_poly.pdbx_seq_one_letter_code
_entity_poly.pdbx_strand_id
1 'polypeptide(L)'
;MKFYGLKTCDTCRKALKALKVQGIDVEVIDVRADGVREDDLRRWVRRIDWKKLLNTRSTTWRKLAETDKTDMNADKAVALMLAHPTLIKRPVIEKDGQVSVGWPSPLV
;
A
#
# COMPACT_ATOMS: atom_id res chain seq x y z
N MET A 1 1.94 -5.93 14.47
CA MET A 1 1.88 -4.86 13.44
C MET A 1 1.86 -5.51 12.08
N LYS A 2 0.98 -5.08 11.15
CA LYS A 2 0.95 -5.63 9.79
C LYS A 2 1.70 -4.72 8.82
N PHE A 3 2.50 -5.32 7.96
CA PHE A 3 3.34 -4.62 7.00
C PHE A 3 3.05 -5.16 5.59
N TYR A 4 2.41 -4.35 4.77
CA TYR A 4 2.08 -4.72 3.39
C TYR A 4 3.12 -4.14 2.44
N GLY A 5 3.83 -5.00 1.74
CA GLY A 5 4.96 -4.62 0.92
C GLY A 5 5.15 -5.51 -0.30
N LEU A 6 6.32 -5.38 -0.91
CA LEU A 6 6.83 -6.32 -1.93
C LEU A 6 8.28 -6.62 -1.59
N LYS A 7 8.72 -7.86 -1.79
CA LYS A 7 10.14 -8.25 -1.62
C LYS A 7 11.09 -7.40 -2.48
N THR A 8 10.65 -7.03 -3.68
CA THR A 8 11.42 -6.22 -4.64
C THR A 8 11.40 -4.72 -4.34
N CYS A 9 10.67 -4.24 -3.34
CA CYS A 9 10.60 -2.82 -3.02
C CYS A 9 11.73 -2.37 -2.08
N ASP A 10 12.64 -1.53 -2.57
CA ASP A 10 13.78 -1.01 -1.81
C ASP A 10 13.35 -0.29 -0.51
N THR A 11 12.31 0.54 -0.60
CA THR A 11 11.72 1.23 0.56
C THR A 11 11.19 0.24 1.59
N CYS A 12 10.58 -0.87 1.15
CA CYS A 12 10.12 -1.93 2.07
C CYS A 12 11.31 -2.61 2.76
N ARG A 13 12.37 -2.95 2.02
CA ARG A 13 13.57 -3.56 2.60
C ARG A 13 14.24 -2.64 3.62
N LYS A 14 14.32 -1.34 3.34
CA LYS A 14 14.82 -0.32 4.29
C LYS A 14 13.96 -0.25 5.56
N ALA A 15 12.64 -0.22 5.41
CA ALA A 15 11.71 -0.19 6.54
C ALA A 15 11.83 -1.46 7.42
N LEU A 16 11.79 -2.65 6.82
CA LEU A 16 11.93 -3.92 7.54
C LEU A 16 13.26 -4.03 8.29
N LYS A 17 14.36 -3.55 7.69
CA LYS A 17 15.66 -3.50 8.36
C LYS A 17 15.63 -2.58 9.58
N ALA A 18 15.05 -1.39 9.46
CA ALA A 18 14.93 -0.45 10.58
C ALA A 18 14.06 -1.01 11.72
N LEU A 19 12.92 -1.61 11.38
CA LEU A 19 12.01 -2.28 12.33
C LEU A 19 12.73 -3.40 13.09
N LYS A 20 13.48 -4.24 12.36
CA LYS A 20 14.28 -5.32 12.97
C LYS A 20 15.34 -4.79 13.93
N VAL A 21 16.02 -3.68 13.59
CA VAL A 21 17.02 -3.05 14.47
C VAL A 21 16.38 -2.53 15.76
N GLN A 22 15.13 -2.06 15.69
CA GLN A 22 14.35 -1.61 16.86
C GLN A 22 13.72 -2.75 17.65
N GLY A 23 13.88 -4.02 17.22
CA GLY A 23 13.26 -5.17 17.87
C GLY A 23 11.74 -5.25 17.67
N ILE A 24 11.21 -4.62 16.62
CA ILE A 24 9.77 -4.59 16.33
C ILE A 24 9.41 -5.75 15.40
N ASP A 25 8.60 -6.69 15.91
CA ASP A 25 8.05 -7.78 15.13
C ASP A 25 6.90 -7.31 14.23
N VAL A 26 6.96 -7.71 12.96
CA VAL A 26 5.96 -7.37 11.94
C VAL A 26 5.52 -8.59 11.15
N GLU A 27 4.21 -8.70 10.92
CA GLU A 27 3.61 -9.64 9.99
C GLU A 27 3.75 -9.06 8.57
N VAL A 28 4.62 -9.64 7.74
CA VAL A 28 4.87 -9.16 6.38
C VAL A 28 3.94 -9.84 5.40
N ILE A 29 3.15 -9.04 4.68
CA ILE A 29 2.19 -9.48 3.66
C ILE A 29 2.68 -8.94 2.31
N ASP A 30 2.92 -9.84 1.34
CA ASP A 30 3.29 -9.46 -0.01
C ASP A 30 2.03 -9.18 -0.82
N VAL A 31 1.82 -7.90 -1.18
CA VAL A 31 0.57 -7.49 -1.85
C VAL A 31 0.37 -8.13 -3.23
N ARG A 32 1.41 -8.71 -3.84
CA ARG A 32 1.32 -9.41 -5.12
C ARG A 32 1.13 -10.90 -4.94
N ALA A 33 1.89 -11.52 -4.03
CA ALA A 33 1.84 -12.97 -3.83
C ALA A 33 0.64 -13.40 -2.99
N ASP A 34 0.37 -12.66 -1.91
CA ASP A 34 -0.70 -12.98 -0.95
C ASP A 34 -2.00 -12.23 -1.28
N GLY A 35 -1.88 -11.16 -2.08
CA GLY A 35 -3.00 -10.29 -2.45
C GLY A 35 -3.39 -9.32 -1.32
N VAL A 36 -4.40 -8.50 -1.59
CA VAL A 36 -5.02 -7.60 -0.60
C VAL A 36 -6.52 -7.73 -0.72
N ARG A 37 -7.22 -7.86 0.40
CA ARG A 37 -8.68 -7.95 0.40
C ARG A 37 -9.29 -6.58 0.14
N GLU A 38 -10.45 -6.57 -0.50
CA GLU A 38 -11.22 -5.34 -0.72
C GLU A 38 -11.52 -4.60 0.58
N ASP A 39 -11.89 -5.33 1.63
CA ASP A 39 -12.15 -4.78 2.96
C ASP A 39 -10.96 -4.00 3.54
N ASP A 40 -9.74 -4.49 3.30
CA ASP A 40 -8.52 -3.84 3.75
C ASP A 40 -8.29 -2.54 2.98
N LEU A 41 -8.41 -2.57 1.65
CA LEU A 41 -8.32 -1.37 0.82
C LEU A 41 -9.37 -0.33 1.22
N ARG A 42 -10.63 -0.73 1.38
CA ARG A 42 -11.71 0.19 1.80
C ARG A 42 -11.43 0.76 3.19
N ARG A 43 -10.89 -0.04 4.12
CA ARG A 43 -10.47 0.44 5.44
C ARG A 43 -9.35 1.47 5.33
N TRP A 44 -8.32 1.21 4.52
CA TRP A 44 -7.22 2.15 4.33
C TRP A 44 -7.68 3.43 3.67
N VAL A 45 -8.48 3.35 2.60
CA VAL A 45 -9.05 4.52 1.91
C VAL A 45 -9.82 5.42 2.87
N ARG A 46 -10.64 4.84 3.77
CA ARG A 46 -11.35 5.61 4.80
C ARG A 46 -10.41 6.30 5.80
N ARG A 47 -9.23 5.74 6.06
CA ARG A 47 -8.29 6.27 7.06
C ARG A 47 -7.32 7.31 6.49
N ILE A 48 -6.87 7.13 5.25
CA ILE A 48 -5.78 7.94 4.69
C ILE A 48 -6.08 8.58 3.33
N ASP A 49 -7.29 8.41 2.80
CA ASP A 49 -7.68 8.78 1.44
C ASP A 49 -7.02 7.90 0.36
N TRP A 50 -7.81 7.53 -0.66
CA TRP A 50 -7.34 6.76 -1.81
C TRP A 50 -6.23 7.49 -2.57
N LYS A 51 -6.20 8.83 -2.57
CA LYS A 51 -5.15 9.62 -3.22
C LYS A 51 -3.77 9.37 -2.60
N LYS A 52 -3.71 9.13 -1.28
CA LYS A 52 -2.46 8.77 -0.60
C LYS A 52 -2.08 7.33 -0.88
N LEU A 53 -3.06 6.43 -0.89
CA LEU A 53 -2.84 5.00 -1.09
C LEU A 53 -2.44 4.63 -2.53
N LEU A 54 -3.01 5.31 -3.54
CA LEU A 54 -2.76 5.04 -4.95
C LEU A 54 -1.40 5.55 -5.42
N ASN A 55 -0.67 4.70 -6.13
CA ASN A 55 0.65 4.99 -6.69
C ASN A 55 0.57 5.43 -8.16
N THR A 56 0.20 6.69 -8.36
CA THR A 56 0.17 7.34 -9.68
C THR A 56 1.56 7.49 -10.32
N ARG A 57 2.64 7.27 -9.58
CA ARG A 57 4.02 7.30 -10.09
C ARG A 57 4.51 5.95 -10.60
N SER A 58 3.77 4.87 -10.35
CA SER A 58 4.16 3.51 -10.75
C SER A 58 4.18 3.32 -12.27
N THR A 59 4.97 2.37 -12.75
CA THR A 59 4.95 1.95 -14.15
C THR A 59 3.61 1.33 -14.53
N THR A 60 2.97 0.61 -13.61
CA THR A 60 1.61 0.07 -13.79
C THR A 60 0.63 1.20 -14.08
N TRP A 61 0.63 2.28 -13.28
CA TRP A 61 -0.24 3.44 -13.53
C TRP A 61 0.00 4.04 -14.91
N ARG A 62 1.26 4.25 -15.29
CA ARG A 62 1.60 4.82 -16.61
C ARG A 62 1.11 3.96 -17.78
N LYS A 63 1.01 2.64 -17.60
CA LYS A 63 0.54 1.69 -18.61
C LYS A 63 -0.98 1.52 -18.68
N LEU A 64 -1.74 2.06 -17.71
CA LEU A 64 -3.21 2.04 -17.79
C LEU A 64 -3.71 2.89 -18.96
N ALA A 65 -4.89 2.57 -19.47
CA ALA A 65 -5.57 3.41 -20.45
C ALA A 65 -5.97 4.75 -19.82
N GLU A 66 -6.07 5.81 -20.62
CA GLU A 66 -6.46 7.13 -20.11
C GLU A 66 -7.87 7.13 -19.51
N THR A 67 -8.79 6.34 -20.07
CA THR A 67 -10.15 6.14 -19.53
C THR A 67 -10.16 5.57 -18.11
N ASP A 68 -9.13 4.80 -17.75
CA ASP A 68 -8.99 4.25 -16.40
C ASP A 68 -8.45 5.29 -15.41
N LYS A 69 -7.87 6.39 -15.92
CA LYS A 69 -7.27 7.47 -15.12
C LYS A 69 -8.19 8.67 -14.94
N THR A 70 -9.26 8.81 -15.73
CA THR A 70 -10.24 9.89 -15.61
C THR A 70 -11.28 9.62 -14.53
N ASP A 71 -11.94 10.68 -14.02
CA ASP A 71 -13.05 10.61 -13.06
C ASP A 71 -12.78 9.72 -11.84
N MET A 72 -11.53 9.79 -11.35
CA MET A 72 -11.07 8.96 -10.25
C MET A 72 -11.78 9.29 -8.93
N ASN A 73 -12.30 8.25 -8.30
CA ASN A 73 -12.90 8.30 -6.97
C ASN A 73 -12.42 7.12 -6.12
N ALA A 74 -12.91 7.03 -4.88
CA ALA A 74 -12.53 5.99 -3.94
C ALA A 74 -12.82 4.57 -4.47
N ASP A 75 -14.02 4.34 -5.01
CA ASP A 75 -14.43 3.02 -5.50
C ASP A 75 -13.62 2.58 -6.72
N LYS A 76 -13.42 3.47 -7.70
CA LYS A 76 -12.59 3.22 -8.87
C LYS A 76 -11.13 2.95 -8.46
N ALA A 77 -10.60 3.71 -7.50
CA ALA A 77 -9.26 3.47 -6.97
C ALA A 77 -9.14 2.10 -6.30
N VAL A 78 -10.11 1.69 -5.48
CA VAL A 78 -10.14 0.36 -4.84
C VAL A 78 -10.19 -0.74 -5.91
N ALA A 79 -11.08 -0.62 -6.90
CA ALA A 79 -11.19 -1.59 -7.99
C ALA A 79 -9.87 -1.72 -8.78
N LEU A 80 -9.22 -0.60 -9.10
CA LEU A 80 -7.92 -0.61 -9.77
C LEU A 80 -6.83 -1.24 -8.91
N MET A 81 -6.80 -0.97 -7.60
CA MET A 81 -5.80 -1.57 -6.70
C MET A 81 -6.02 -3.07 -6.47
N LEU A 82 -7.27 -3.55 -6.51
CA LEU A 82 -7.58 -4.98 -6.51
C LEU A 82 -7.11 -5.66 -7.79
N ALA A 83 -7.45 -5.08 -8.94
CA ALA A 83 -7.05 -5.61 -10.24
C ALA A 83 -5.52 -5.54 -10.45
N HIS A 84 -4.89 -4.53 -9.88
CA HIS A 84 -3.46 -4.27 -10.02
C HIS A 84 -2.82 -3.90 -8.66
N PRO A 85 -2.48 -4.88 -7.81
CA PRO A 85 -1.91 -4.63 -6.47
C PRO A 85 -0.61 -3.81 -6.47
N THR A 86 0.09 -3.77 -7.60
CA THR A 86 1.29 -2.93 -7.77
C THR A 86 0.99 -1.43 -7.72
N LEU A 87 -0.27 -1.02 -7.93
CA LEU A 87 -0.76 0.35 -7.79
C LEU A 87 -0.87 0.81 -6.33
N ILE A 88 -0.80 -0.08 -5.36
CA ILE A 88 -0.79 0.30 -3.94
C ILE A 88 0.59 0.90 -3.62
N LYS A 89 0.64 2.09 -3.02
CA LYS A 89 1.89 2.64 -2.47
C LYS A 89 2.36 1.78 -1.32
N ARG A 90 3.69 1.61 -1.21
CA ARG A 90 4.30 0.68 -0.27
C ARG A 90 5.45 1.33 0.50
N PRO A 91 5.71 0.91 1.75
CA PRO A 91 4.87 -0.02 2.52
C PRO A 91 3.54 0.60 2.95
N VAL A 92 2.52 -0.22 3.17
CA VAL A 92 1.36 0.14 4.00
C VAL A 92 1.61 -0.49 5.37
N ILE A 93 1.50 0.29 6.45
CA ILE A 93 1.70 -0.21 7.81
C ILE A 93 0.42 -0.01 8.59
N GLU A 94 -0.09 -1.09 9.18
CA GLU A 94 -1.22 -1.08 10.11
C GLU A 94 -0.75 -1.42 11.53
N LYS A 95 -1.13 -0.56 12.47
CA LYS A 95 -0.82 -0.71 13.90
C LYS A 95 -1.96 -0.08 14.71
N ASP A 96 -2.54 -0.83 15.64
CA ASP A 96 -3.57 -0.35 16.59
C ASP A 96 -4.72 0.42 15.93
N GLY A 97 -5.21 -0.09 14.79
CA GLY A 97 -6.27 0.54 13.99
C GLY A 97 -5.85 1.79 13.21
N GLN A 98 -4.60 2.23 13.31
CA GLN A 98 -4.03 3.29 12.48
C GLN A 98 -3.40 2.71 11.21
N VAL A 99 -3.34 3.55 10.16
CA VAL A 99 -2.80 3.19 8.85
C VAL A 99 -1.85 4.29 8.40
N SER A 100 -0.68 3.89 7.88
CA SER A 100 0.25 4.81 7.23
C SER A 100 0.77 4.21 5.92
N VAL A 101 1.22 5.08 5.02
CA VAL A 101 1.75 4.70 3.70
C VAL A 101 3.09 5.36 3.49
N GLY A 102 4.07 4.57 3.06
CA GLY A 102 5.44 4.99 2.83
C GLY A 102 6.35 4.76 4.02
N TRP A 103 7.62 5.14 3.85
CA TRP A 103 8.64 5.09 4.87
C TRP A 103 9.49 6.37 4.81
N PRO A 104 9.85 7.02 5.93
CA PRO A 104 9.56 6.64 7.32
C PRO A 104 8.06 6.69 7.65
N SER A 105 7.62 5.85 8.58
CA SER A 105 6.23 5.78 9.03
C SER A 105 6.08 6.45 10.39
N PRO A 106 5.02 7.24 10.64
CA PRO A 106 4.76 7.83 11.95
C PRO A 106 4.22 6.81 12.98
N LEU A 107 3.97 5.55 12.59
CA LEU A 107 3.43 4.52 13.48
C LEU A 107 4.51 3.71 14.20
N VAL A 108 5.77 4.03 13.94
CA VAL A 108 6.95 3.28 14.37
C VAL A 108 7.96 4.23 14.99
#